data_AF-A0A9W4IM90-F1
#
_entry.id   AF-A0A9W4IM90-F1
#
_cell.length_a   1.000
_cell.length_b   1.000
_cell.length_c   1.000
_cell.angle_alpha   90.00
_cell.angle_beta   90.00
_cell.angle_gamma   90.00
#
_symmetry.space_group_name_H-M   'P 1'
#
loop_
_entity.id
_entity.type
_entity.pdbx_description
1 polymer ?
#
loop_
_entity_poly.entity_id
_entity_poly.type
_entity_poly.pdbx_seq_one_letter_code
_entity_poly.pdbx_strand_id
1 'polypeptide(L)'
;MHRNTAIDVIIAEHALREQVQREEARNIRAAACEKLMAAGDQKTRPENVKSTLEQALYREVSMLEAPDKLVYDALRRDPKWFMRKPLVEDCIDSGGCCSRQCGCCAKRCSVGAHKVQGHCTSECWCCAEFRGYELSGQQKKEIRQNMEARLRYGGNREISPYLLRIASGSFEPSKPPNSKKNRWFRTERKMGLSTE
;
A
#
# COMPACT_ATOMS: atom_id res chain seq x y z
N MET A 1 -2.58 10.90 19.11
CA MET A 1 -2.50 11.20 17.66
C MET A 1 -3.39 12.36 17.25
N HIS A 2 -2.79 13.45 16.75
CA HIS A 2 -3.52 14.53 16.10
C HIS A 2 -4.13 14.04 14.78
N ARG A 3 -5.45 14.20 14.63
CA ARG A 3 -6.24 13.73 13.47
C ARG A 3 -5.63 14.13 12.14
N ASN A 4 -5.31 15.42 11.97
CA ASN A 4 -4.82 15.94 10.70
C ASN A 4 -3.42 15.38 10.37
N THR A 5 -2.52 15.34 11.35
CA THR A 5 -1.19 14.71 11.19
C THR A 5 -1.30 13.25 10.74
N ALA A 6 -2.23 12.47 11.31
CA ALA A 6 -2.45 11.08 10.89
C ALA A 6 -2.94 10.98 9.44
N ILE A 7 -3.90 11.84 9.06
CA ILE A 7 -4.43 11.92 7.69
C ILE A 7 -3.30 12.27 6.72
N ASP A 8 -2.50 13.28 7.03
CA ASP A 8 -1.46 13.79 6.14
C ASP A 8 -0.33 12.75 5.94
N VAL A 9 0.04 12.02 7.01
CA VAL A 9 0.94 10.85 6.89
C VAL A 9 0.33 9.75 6.00
N ILE A 10 -0.95 9.40 6.19
CA ILE A 10 -1.62 8.37 5.36
C ILE A 10 -1.65 8.79 3.88
N ILE A 11 -1.93 10.06 3.60
CA ILE A 11 -1.96 10.60 2.24
C ILE A 11 -0.55 10.57 1.62
N ALA A 12 0.47 11.01 2.35
CA ALA A 12 1.85 10.99 1.87
C ALA A 12 2.34 9.54 1.60
N GLU A 13 2.04 8.60 2.50
CA GLU A 13 2.32 7.17 2.29
C GLU A 13 1.60 6.63 1.06
N HIS A 14 0.31 6.97 0.87
CA HIS A 14 -0.44 6.53 -0.31
C HIS A 14 0.16 7.10 -1.61
N ALA A 15 0.53 8.38 -1.63
CA ALA A 15 1.10 9.02 -2.81
C ALA A 15 2.45 8.39 -3.21
N LEU A 16 3.33 8.14 -2.24
CA LEU A 16 4.59 7.46 -2.49
C LEU A 16 4.36 6.01 -2.94
N ARG A 17 3.41 5.30 -2.33
CA ARG A 17 3.03 3.93 -2.74
C ARG A 17 2.52 3.88 -4.17
N GLU A 18 1.72 4.86 -4.57
CA GLU A 18 1.19 4.97 -5.92
C GLU A 18 2.32 5.16 -6.94
N GLN A 19 3.31 5.98 -6.63
CA GLN A 19 4.47 6.18 -7.49
C GLN A 19 5.34 4.93 -7.61
N VAL A 20 5.53 4.18 -6.51
CA VAL A 20 6.24 2.89 -6.53
C VAL A 20 5.48 1.86 -7.35
N GLN A 21 4.16 1.75 -7.19
CA GLN A 21 3.34 0.83 -8.00
C GLN A 21 3.38 1.16 -9.49
N ARG A 22 3.46 2.45 -9.84
CA ARG A 22 3.68 2.90 -11.21
C ARG A 22 5.06 2.49 -11.75
N GLU A 23 6.12 2.54 -10.93
CA GLU A 23 7.45 2.01 -11.28
C GLU A 23 7.38 0.53 -11.60
N GLU A 24 6.81 -0.25 -10.70
CA GLU A 24 6.69 -1.69 -10.86
C GLU A 24 5.89 -2.05 -12.12
N ALA A 25 4.76 -1.37 -12.37
CA ALA A 25 3.94 -1.61 -13.55
C ALA A 25 4.71 -1.32 -14.85
N ARG A 26 5.52 -0.26 -14.86
CA ARG A 26 6.41 0.05 -15.99
C ARG A 26 7.48 -1.02 -16.16
N ASN A 27 8.13 -1.45 -15.08
CA ASN A 27 9.19 -2.46 -15.13
C ASN A 27 8.65 -3.82 -15.60
N ILE A 28 7.46 -4.23 -15.13
CA ILE A 28 6.81 -5.47 -15.58
C ILE A 28 6.49 -5.39 -17.08
N ARG A 29 5.95 -4.26 -17.55
CA ARG A 29 5.68 -4.05 -18.99
C ARG A 29 6.96 -4.01 -19.81
N ALA A 30 8.00 -3.34 -19.35
CA ALA A 30 9.30 -3.30 -20.01
C ALA A 30 9.90 -4.70 -20.13
N ALA A 31 9.91 -5.48 -19.04
CA ALA A 31 10.38 -6.85 -19.06
C ALA A 31 9.54 -7.77 -19.99
N ALA A 32 8.23 -7.50 -20.12
CA ALA A 32 7.39 -8.20 -21.08
C ALA A 32 7.72 -7.79 -22.52
N CYS A 33 7.96 -6.50 -22.78
CA CYS A 33 8.39 -5.99 -24.09
C CYS A 33 9.79 -6.50 -24.48
N GLU A 34 10.76 -6.53 -23.56
CA GLU A 34 12.11 -7.07 -23.80
C GLU A 34 12.08 -8.56 -24.17
N LYS A 35 11.17 -9.34 -23.55
CA LYS A 35 10.93 -10.73 -23.94
C LYS A 35 10.34 -10.88 -25.34
N LEU A 36 9.73 -9.82 -25.88
CA LEU A 36 9.06 -9.81 -27.18
C LEU A 36 9.85 -9.06 -28.27
N MET A 37 10.78 -8.18 -27.90
CA MET A 37 11.54 -7.29 -28.79
C MET A 37 12.98 -7.13 -28.28
N ALA A 38 13.97 -7.59 -29.05
CA ALA A 38 15.37 -7.25 -28.84
C ALA A 38 15.71 -5.93 -29.59
N ALA A 39 15.29 -4.79 -29.05
CA ALA A 39 15.86 -3.47 -29.37
C ALA A 39 15.38 -2.44 -28.34
N GLY A 40 16.33 -1.70 -27.78
CA GLY A 40 16.09 -0.76 -26.69
C GLY A 40 15.44 0.55 -27.13
N ASP A 41 14.88 1.24 -26.15
CA ASP A 41 15.17 2.65 -25.95
C ASP A 41 15.01 2.98 -24.46
N GLN A 42 16.06 3.52 -23.87
CA GLN A 42 16.20 3.72 -22.44
C GLN A 42 15.61 5.08 -22.10
N LYS A 43 14.30 5.12 -21.81
CA LYS A 43 13.66 6.37 -21.37
C LYS A 43 14.00 6.64 -19.90
N THR A 44 15.02 7.46 -19.70
CA THR A 44 15.36 8.11 -18.44
C THR A 44 14.13 8.75 -17.82
N ARG A 45 13.87 8.39 -16.56
CA ARG A 45 12.76 8.89 -15.73
C ARG A 45 13.33 9.93 -14.78
N PRO A 46 12.60 11.03 -14.49
CA PRO A 46 13.07 12.02 -13.52
C PRO A 46 13.11 11.38 -12.14
N GLU A 47 14.31 11.09 -11.65
CA GLU A 47 14.62 10.63 -10.29
C GLU A 47 14.02 11.58 -9.22
N ASN A 48 13.72 12.82 -9.60
CA ASN A 48 13.24 13.91 -8.75
C ASN A 48 11.81 13.71 -8.16
N VAL A 49 10.91 12.96 -8.81
CA VAL A 49 9.52 12.84 -8.29
C VAL A 49 9.43 11.91 -7.09
N LYS A 50 10.14 10.78 -7.11
CA LYS A 50 10.14 9.82 -5.99
C LYS A 50 10.82 10.43 -4.77
N SER A 51 11.96 11.10 -4.96
CA SER A 51 12.65 11.82 -3.88
C SER A 51 11.78 12.91 -3.26
N THR A 52 11.01 13.66 -4.07
CA THR A 52 10.07 14.67 -3.56
C THR A 52 8.98 14.04 -2.69
N LEU A 53 8.42 12.89 -3.08
CA LEU A 53 7.40 12.18 -2.30
C LEU A 53 7.96 11.54 -1.02
N GLU A 54 9.21 11.05 -1.06
CA GLU A 54 9.92 10.58 0.13
C GLU A 54 10.18 11.71 1.12
N GLN A 55 10.58 12.89 0.63
CA GLN A 55 10.72 14.09 1.45
C GLN A 55 9.38 14.55 2.03
N ALA A 56 8.30 14.50 1.25
CA ALA A 56 6.96 14.83 1.75
C ALA A 56 6.54 13.88 2.88
N LEU A 57 6.69 12.57 2.69
CA LEU A 57 6.42 11.58 3.74
C LEU A 57 7.29 11.84 4.99
N TYR A 58 8.58 12.13 4.81
CA TYR A 58 9.46 12.44 5.92
C TYR A 58 8.98 13.68 6.71
N ARG A 59 8.56 14.74 6.02
CA ARG A 59 8.01 15.95 6.66
C ARG A 59 6.78 15.61 7.49
N GLU A 60 5.80 14.89 6.94
CA GLU A 60 4.59 14.55 7.69
C GLU A 60 4.88 13.65 8.89
N VAL A 61 5.76 12.65 8.74
CA VAL A 61 6.17 11.76 9.84
C VAL A 61 6.99 12.48 10.91
N SER A 62 7.68 13.58 10.55
CA SER A 62 8.40 14.41 11.53
C SER A 62 7.46 15.22 12.44
N MET A 63 6.23 15.45 12.00
CA MET A 63 5.18 16.12 12.78
C MET A 63 4.48 15.18 13.78
N LEU A 64 4.78 13.88 13.75
CA LEU A 64 4.30 12.95 14.77
C LEU A 64 5.07 13.15 16.07
N GLU A 65 4.34 13.41 17.15
CA GLU A 65 4.89 13.48 18.50
C GLU A 65 4.91 12.10 19.18
N ALA A 66 5.68 11.96 20.26
CA ALA A 66 5.58 10.79 21.12
C ALA A 66 4.21 10.79 21.86
N PRO A 67 3.53 9.64 22.03
CA PRO A 67 4.00 8.29 21.74
C PRO A 67 3.76 7.81 20.30
N ASP A 68 2.96 8.51 19.49
CA ASP A 68 2.50 8.04 18.18
C ASP A 68 3.65 7.76 17.21
N LYS A 69 4.69 8.61 17.22
CA LYS A 69 5.90 8.41 16.42
C LYS A 69 6.60 7.08 16.72
N LEU A 70 6.71 6.73 18.00
CA LEU A 70 7.36 5.49 18.42
C LEU A 70 6.58 4.27 17.94
N VAL A 71 5.25 4.33 18.00
CA VAL A 71 4.40 3.26 17.49
C VAL A 71 4.51 3.15 15.96
N TYR A 72 4.45 4.27 15.25
CA TYR A 72 4.63 4.32 13.80
C TYR A 72 5.96 3.68 13.38
N ASP A 73 7.07 4.13 13.99
CA ASP A 73 8.41 3.63 13.67
C ASP A 73 8.55 2.14 14.02
N ALA A 74 8.01 1.70 15.16
CA ALA A 74 8.04 0.29 15.57
C ALA A 74 7.26 -0.60 14.60
N LEU A 75 6.08 -0.17 14.14
CA LEU A 75 5.29 -0.90 13.15
C LEU A 75 6.06 -1.05 11.83
N ARG A 76 6.68 0.02 11.32
CA ARG A 76 7.40 -0.02 10.04
C ARG A 76 8.68 -0.87 10.06
N ARG A 77 9.15 -1.33 11.23
CA ARG A 77 10.23 -2.33 11.33
C ARG A 77 9.76 -3.73 10.90
N ASP A 78 8.48 -4.03 11.01
CA ASP A 78 7.91 -5.28 10.51
C ASP A 78 7.65 -5.15 8.99
N PRO A 79 8.34 -5.90 8.12
CA PRO A 79 8.10 -5.86 6.66
C PRO A 79 6.71 -6.40 6.25
N LYS A 80 5.89 -6.84 7.20
CA LYS A 80 4.50 -7.26 7.00
C LYS A 80 3.49 -6.34 7.70
N TRP A 81 3.90 -5.18 8.20
CA TRP A 81 3.02 -4.24 8.91
C TRP A 81 1.76 -3.89 8.10
N PHE A 82 1.90 -3.80 6.78
CA PHE A 82 0.80 -3.45 5.88
C PHE A 82 -0.19 -4.61 5.65
N MET A 83 0.17 -5.84 6.01
CA MET A 83 -0.70 -7.02 5.93
C MET A 83 -1.62 -7.18 7.15
N ARG A 84 -1.72 -6.15 7.99
CA ARG A 84 -2.64 -6.13 9.12
C ARG A 84 -4.09 -6.09 8.63
N LYS A 85 -4.96 -6.75 9.41
CA LYS A 85 -6.37 -6.97 9.08
C LYS A 85 -7.10 -5.72 8.55
N PRO A 86 -7.03 -4.53 9.19
CA PRO A 86 -7.78 -3.36 8.70
C PRO A 86 -7.36 -2.90 7.29
N LEU A 87 -6.08 -3.07 6.93
CA LEU A 87 -5.53 -2.66 5.63
C LEU A 87 -5.85 -3.71 4.56
N VAL A 88 -5.85 -4.98 4.94
CA VAL A 88 -6.30 -6.08 4.07
C VAL A 88 -7.78 -5.92 3.76
N GLU A 89 -8.61 -5.65 4.77
CA GLU A 89 -10.05 -5.41 4.62
C GLU A 89 -10.34 -4.19 3.74
N ASP A 90 -9.62 -3.08 3.91
CA ASP A 90 -9.73 -1.92 3.01
C ASP A 90 -9.43 -2.28 1.55
N CYS A 91 -8.42 -3.11 1.31
CA CYS A 91 -8.11 -3.61 -0.03
C CYS A 91 -9.22 -4.52 -0.58
N ILE A 92 -9.83 -5.37 0.26
CA ILE A 92 -10.95 -6.24 -0.13
C ILE A 92 -12.19 -5.40 -0.48
N ASP A 93 -12.57 -4.47 0.41
CA ASP A 93 -13.73 -3.59 0.26
C ASP A 93 -13.63 -2.72 -1.00
N SER A 94 -12.40 -2.36 -1.38
CA SER A 94 -12.11 -1.59 -2.60
C SER A 94 -12.01 -2.46 -3.87
N GLY A 95 -12.24 -3.77 -3.78
CA GLY A 95 -12.14 -4.70 -4.92
C GLY A 95 -10.70 -4.96 -5.41
N GLY A 96 -9.69 -4.75 -4.56
CA GLY A 96 -8.27 -4.88 -4.88
C GLY A 96 -7.76 -6.33 -4.97
N CYS A 97 -6.43 -6.51 -5.08
CA CYS A 97 -5.81 -7.85 -5.18
C CYS A 97 -6.25 -8.81 -4.06
N CYS A 98 -6.52 -8.29 -2.85
CA CYS A 98 -6.88 -9.12 -1.70
C CYS A 98 -8.25 -9.81 -1.84
N SER A 99 -9.22 -9.20 -2.51
CA SER A 99 -10.52 -9.86 -2.77
C SER A 99 -10.39 -10.99 -3.79
N ARG A 100 -9.46 -10.85 -4.75
CA ARG A 100 -9.18 -11.84 -5.80
C ARG A 100 -8.17 -12.91 -5.40
N GLN A 101 -7.54 -12.78 -4.23
CA GLN A 101 -6.57 -13.73 -3.70
C GLN A 101 -5.38 -14.05 -4.64
N CYS A 102 -5.00 -13.12 -5.52
CA CYS A 102 -3.89 -13.33 -6.46
C CYS A 102 -2.49 -13.34 -5.79
N GLY A 103 -2.41 -13.07 -4.48
CA GLY A 103 -1.17 -13.06 -3.70
C GLY A 103 -0.25 -11.85 -3.96
N CYS A 104 -0.62 -10.95 -4.88
CA CYS A 104 0.21 -9.81 -5.31
C CYS A 104 0.61 -8.91 -4.13
N CYS A 105 -0.31 -8.64 -3.20
CA CYS A 105 -0.05 -7.78 -2.05
C CYS A 105 0.96 -8.40 -1.08
N ALA A 106 0.82 -9.69 -0.76
CA ALA A 106 1.74 -10.37 0.15
C ALA A 106 3.15 -10.53 -0.45
N LYS A 107 3.24 -10.78 -1.76
CA LYS A 107 4.53 -10.91 -2.47
C LYS A 107 5.34 -9.62 -2.48
N ARG A 108 4.72 -8.45 -2.36
CA ARG A 108 5.43 -7.15 -2.26
C ARG A 108 6.36 -7.05 -1.04
N CYS A 109 6.13 -7.85 0.00
CA CYS A 109 7.06 -7.97 1.13
C CYS A 109 8.47 -8.43 0.70
N SER A 110 8.58 -9.19 -0.40
CA SER A 110 9.79 -9.92 -0.77
C SER A 110 10.66 -9.21 -1.81
N VAL A 111 10.18 -8.12 -2.44
CA VAL A 111 10.77 -7.59 -3.69
C VAL A 111 11.54 -6.27 -3.50
N GLY A 112 11.53 -5.64 -2.31
CA GLY A 112 12.40 -4.49 -2.10
C GLY A 112 12.30 -3.79 -0.74
N ALA A 113 13.43 -3.22 -0.34
CA ALA A 113 13.67 -2.41 0.86
C ALA A 113 13.03 -1.01 0.82
N HIS A 114 11.93 -0.83 0.07
CA HIS A 114 11.25 0.47 0.01
C HIS A 114 10.42 0.66 1.27
N LYS A 115 10.60 1.82 1.91
CA LYS A 115 9.90 2.24 3.15
C LYS A 115 8.37 2.27 3.02
N VAL A 116 7.84 2.12 1.81
CA VAL A 116 6.41 2.23 1.52
C VAL A 116 5.88 0.94 0.90
N GLN A 117 5.70 -0.05 1.76
CA GLN A 117 4.95 -1.25 1.44
C GLN A 117 3.45 -1.00 1.67
N GLY A 118 2.60 -1.70 0.94
CA GLY A 118 1.15 -1.55 1.11
C GLY A 118 0.32 -2.24 0.04
N HIS A 119 -0.99 -2.11 0.21
CA HIS A 119 -1.99 -2.64 -0.71
C HIS A 119 -2.11 -1.80 -2.00
N CYS A 120 -2.93 -2.30 -2.93
CA CYS A 120 -3.15 -1.70 -4.24
C CYS A 120 -3.55 -0.22 -4.16
N THR A 121 -2.98 0.59 -5.03
CA THR A 121 -3.49 1.91 -5.41
C THR A 121 -4.04 1.85 -6.83
N SER A 122 -4.39 3.01 -7.39
CA SER A 122 -4.82 3.14 -8.79
C SER A 122 -3.77 2.67 -9.81
N GLU A 123 -2.50 2.58 -9.41
CA GLU A 123 -1.35 2.19 -10.26
C GLU A 123 -0.95 0.72 -10.12
N CYS A 124 -1.68 -0.09 -9.34
CA CYS A 124 -1.36 -1.50 -9.18
C CYS A 124 -1.48 -2.25 -10.51
N TRP A 125 -0.37 -2.80 -11.03
CA TRP A 125 -0.33 -3.54 -12.29
C TRP A 125 -1.35 -4.69 -12.35
N CYS A 126 -1.44 -5.54 -11.33
CA CYS A 126 -2.39 -6.65 -11.29
C CYS A 126 -3.86 -6.18 -11.31
N CYS A 127 -4.16 -5.02 -10.70
CA CYS A 127 -5.49 -4.44 -10.80
C CYS A 127 -5.75 -3.82 -12.18
N ALA A 128 -4.74 -3.21 -12.81
CA ALA A 128 -4.86 -2.68 -14.17
C ALA A 128 -5.09 -3.79 -15.20
N GLU A 129 -4.34 -4.89 -15.09
CA GLU A 129 -4.50 -6.07 -15.94
C GLU A 129 -5.89 -6.70 -15.78
N PHE A 130 -6.32 -6.93 -14.53
CA PHE A 130 -7.67 -7.45 -14.27
C PHE A 130 -8.77 -6.54 -14.82
N ARG A 131 -8.59 -5.22 -14.71
CA ARG A 131 -9.54 -4.23 -15.24
C ARG A 131 -9.57 -4.22 -16.77
N GLY A 132 -8.49 -4.63 -17.44
CA GLY A 132 -8.37 -4.63 -18.90
C GLY A 132 -8.13 -3.26 -19.54
N TYR A 133 -8.02 -2.19 -18.74
CA TYR A 133 -7.71 -0.84 -19.23
C TYR A 133 -6.94 0.02 -18.21
N GLU A 134 -6.19 0.98 -18.73
CA GLU A 134 -5.45 1.97 -17.94
C GLU A 134 -6.38 3.12 -17.55
N LEU A 135 -6.32 3.54 -16.28
CA LEU A 135 -7.10 4.69 -15.83
C LEU A 135 -6.51 5.98 -16.40
N SER A 136 -7.38 6.89 -16.83
CA SER A 136 -6.96 8.23 -17.25
C SER A 136 -6.36 9.00 -16.07
N GLY A 137 -5.55 10.02 -16.37
CA GLY A 137 -4.99 10.90 -15.33
C GLY A 137 -6.08 11.54 -14.45
N GLN A 138 -7.23 11.86 -15.05
CA GLN A 138 -8.39 12.43 -14.37
C GLN A 138 -9.06 11.40 -13.43
N GLN A 139 -9.31 10.17 -13.89
CA GLN A 139 -9.85 9.11 -13.04
C GLN A 139 -8.95 8.80 -11.84
N LYS A 140 -7.63 8.75 -12.05
CA LYS A 140 -6.65 8.57 -10.96
C LYS A 140 -6.72 9.72 -9.96
N LYS A 141 -6.87 10.96 -10.43
CA LYS A 141 -7.03 12.14 -9.58
C LYS A 141 -8.31 12.08 -8.74
N GLU A 142 -9.43 11.70 -9.36
CA GLU A 142 -10.71 11.54 -8.68
C GLU A 142 -10.66 10.45 -7.59
N ILE A 143 -10.01 9.32 -7.87
CA ILE A 143 -9.80 8.26 -6.87
C ILE A 143 -9.01 8.78 -5.67
N ARG A 144 -7.91 9.52 -5.90
CA ARG A 144 -7.13 10.13 -4.80
C ARG A 144 -7.96 11.12 -4.00
N GLN A 145 -8.71 12.00 -4.67
CA GLN A 145 -9.57 12.98 -4.01
C GLN A 145 -10.69 12.32 -3.20
N ASN A 146 -11.27 11.23 -3.71
CA ASN A 146 -12.30 10.46 -3.00
C ASN A 146 -11.71 9.82 -1.72
N MET A 147 -10.53 9.20 -1.81
CA MET A 147 -9.85 8.67 -0.64
C MET A 147 -9.58 9.75 0.40
N GLU A 148 -9.05 10.90 -0.02
CA GLU A 148 -8.79 12.03 0.87
C GLU A 148 -10.08 12.56 1.52
N ALA A 149 -11.15 12.72 0.74
CA ALA A 149 -12.45 13.13 1.25
C ALA A 149 -13.00 12.15 2.30
N ARG A 150 -12.83 10.84 2.09
CA ARG A 150 -13.23 9.81 3.07
C ARG A 150 -12.40 9.88 4.35
N LEU A 151 -11.09 10.16 4.27
CA LEU A 151 -10.24 10.35 5.45
C LEU A 151 -10.62 11.62 6.22
N ARG A 152 -10.94 12.70 5.50
CA ARG A 152 -11.31 14.00 6.07
C ARG A 152 -12.80 14.12 6.44
N TYR A 153 -13.61 13.11 6.17
CA TYR A 153 -15.04 13.08 6.51
C TYR A 153 -15.27 13.34 8.02
N GLY A 154 -16.39 13.97 8.37
CA GLY A 154 -16.74 14.35 9.75
C GLY A 154 -16.09 15.67 10.24
N GLY A 155 -15.24 16.30 9.44
CA GLY A 155 -14.59 17.57 9.80
C GLY A 155 -13.79 17.48 11.11
N ASN A 156 -13.71 18.59 11.87
CA ASN A 156 -12.95 18.63 13.13
C ASN A 156 -13.73 18.09 14.34
N ARG A 157 -15.01 17.74 14.19
CA ARG A 157 -15.89 17.37 15.31
C ARG A 157 -16.16 15.86 15.39
N GLU A 158 -16.00 15.14 14.29
CA GLU A 158 -16.25 13.71 14.21
C GLU A 158 -15.10 13.00 13.47
N ILE A 159 -14.66 11.85 14.00
CA ILE A 159 -13.64 11.04 13.36
C ILE A 159 -14.30 10.16 12.31
N SER A 160 -13.87 10.28 11.05
CA SER A 160 -14.32 9.42 9.96
C SER A 160 -14.17 7.93 10.33
N PRO A 161 -15.22 7.09 10.17
CA PRO A 161 -15.10 5.63 10.31
C PRO A 161 -14.03 5.04 9.39
N TYR A 162 -13.83 5.65 8.22
CA TYR A 162 -12.77 5.27 7.30
C TYR A 162 -11.39 5.57 7.90
N LEU A 163 -11.21 6.77 8.46
CA LEU A 163 -9.96 7.13 9.13
C LEU A 163 -9.67 6.21 10.31
N LEU A 164 -10.65 5.90 11.17
CA LEU A 164 -10.48 4.98 12.30
C LEU A 164 -9.94 3.62 11.83
N ARG A 165 -10.54 3.07 10.77
CA ARG A 165 -10.10 1.79 10.20
C ARG A 165 -8.66 1.85 9.71
N ILE A 166 -8.31 2.82 8.87
CA ILE A 166 -6.95 2.94 8.32
C ILE A 166 -5.94 3.25 9.43
N ALA A 167 -6.29 4.12 10.38
CA ALA A 167 -5.46 4.46 11.52
C ALA A 167 -5.16 3.25 12.41
N SER A 168 -6.15 2.38 12.63
CA SER A 168 -5.93 1.14 13.40
C SER A 168 -4.91 0.19 12.75
N GLY A 169 -4.81 0.19 11.42
CA GLY A 169 -3.79 -0.54 10.68
C GLY A 169 -2.42 0.14 10.71
N SER A 170 -2.40 1.47 10.71
CA SER A 170 -1.18 2.26 10.50
C SER A 170 -0.51 2.77 11.77
N PHE A 171 -1.23 2.95 12.88
CA PHE A 171 -0.75 3.65 14.08
C PHE A 171 -1.05 2.95 15.40
N GLU A 172 -1.80 1.85 15.43
CA GLU A 172 -2.01 1.08 16.67
C GLU A 172 -0.96 -0.01 16.83
N PRO A 173 -0.45 -0.28 18.04
CA PRO A 173 0.44 -1.42 18.27
C PRO A 173 -0.23 -2.74 17.88
N SER A 174 0.54 -3.70 17.36
CA SER A 174 0.04 -5.06 17.22
C SER A 174 -0.28 -5.61 18.61
N LYS A 175 -1.51 -6.11 18.82
CA LYS A 175 -1.81 -6.89 20.02
C LYS A 175 -0.80 -8.04 20.10
N PRO A 176 -0.20 -8.33 21.28
CA PRO A 176 0.69 -9.48 21.40
C PRO A 176 -0.06 -10.73 20.91
N PRO A 177 0.61 -11.65 20.21
CA PRO A 177 -0.05 -12.83 19.67
C PRO A 177 -0.67 -13.60 20.83
N ASN A 178 -2.00 -13.52 20.95
CA ASN A 178 -2.73 -14.37 21.86
C ASN A 178 -2.63 -15.79 21.28
N SER A 179 -1.99 -16.71 22.02
CA SER A 179 -1.46 -18.00 21.56
C SER A 179 -2.49 -18.98 20.96
N LYS A 180 -3.75 -18.57 20.77
CA LYS A 180 -4.87 -19.45 20.43
C LYS A 180 -5.65 -19.10 19.15
N LYS A 181 -5.30 -18.05 18.37
CA LYS A 181 -6.17 -17.61 17.24
C LYS A 181 -5.51 -17.40 15.86
N ASN A 182 -4.27 -17.84 15.64
CA ASN A 182 -3.66 -17.75 14.30
C ASN A 182 -3.88 -19.04 13.49
N ARG A 183 -5.15 -19.36 13.17
CA ARG A 183 -5.52 -20.45 12.26
C ARG A 183 -5.42 -20.06 10.77
N TRP A 184 -5.25 -18.77 10.46
CA TRP A 184 -5.37 -18.22 9.11
C TRP A 184 -4.11 -18.31 8.23
N PHE A 185 -2.95 -18.65 8.81
CA PHE A 185 -1.68 -18.78 8.07
C PHE A 185 -1.27 -20.24 7.78
N ARG A 186 -2.16 -21.24 7.95
CA ARG A 186 -1.80 -22.67 7.89
C ARG A 186 -2.47 -23.48 6.76
N THR A 187 -2.96 -22.83 5.71
CA THR A 187 -3.62 -23.53 4.59
C THR A 187 -2.82 -23.60 3.28
N GLU A 188 -1.57 -23.16 3.23
CA GLU A 188 -0.72 -23.28 2.02
C GLU A 188 0.52 -24.17 2.21
N ARG A 189 0.43 -25.20 3.06
CA ARG A 189 1.50 -26.21 3.18
C ARG A 189 1.07 -27.68 3.03
N LYS A 190 -0.15 -27.92 2.55
CA LYS A 190 -0.66 -29.26 2.26
C LYS A 190 -1.50 -29.26 0.98
N MET A 191 -0.87 -29.05 -0.17
CA MET A 191 -1.27 -29.64 -1.46
C MET A 191 -0.08 -29.47 -2.41
N GLY A 192 0.82 -30.46 -2.41
CA GLY A 192 2.00 -30.45 -3.27
C GLY A 192 3.12 -31.33 -2.76
N LEU A 193 2.83 -32.60 -2.43
CA LEU A 193 3.79 -33.70 -2.37
C LEU A 193 3.01 -35.01 -2.57
N SER A 194 2.89 -35.43 -3.82
CA SER A 194 2.85 -36.85 -4.22
C SER A 194 3.46 -36.92 -5.60
N THR A 195 4.78 -37.10 -5.58
CA THR A 195 5.49 -37.91 -6.56
C THR A 195 5.15 -39.37 -6.26
N GLU A 196 4.51 -40.04 -7.21
CA GLU A 196 4.85 -41.35 -7.79
C GLU A 196 3.73 -41.77 -8.75
#